data_AF-A0A560LJU9-F1
#
_entry.id   AF-A0A560LJU9-F1
#
_cell.length_a   1.000
_cell.length_b   1.000
_cell.length_c   1.000
_cell.angle_alpha   90.00
_cell.angle_beta   90.00
_cell.angle_gamma   90.00
#
_symmetry.space_group_name_H-M   'P 1'
#
loop_
_entity.id
_entity.type
_entity.pdbx_description
1 polymer ?
#
loop_
_entity_poly.entity_id
_entity_poly.type
_entity_poly.pdbx_seq_one_letter_code
_entity_poly.pdbx_strand_id
1 'polypeptide(L)'
;MTTERFEVRHVDLAAADIGGARAPALSIFWWKDLPLGARASLEDELPHGASQLRQLAAEHAAAQLQARSVGLGAPLRATYEGQPKPALSLETALESENLVETLDAIAIPSSASARDVSVIVCTRDRGPALSKCLASLAAQRSAPGEVVIVDNSEDGNARDICRQFPDFRYVHEPHAGLSRARNTGIQVSQFDIVAFTDDDVEAHPGWTAEIARAFAQRNVVDAFTGLVLPARLDTAAQCSFQFTMGGFGSTFVPLTFDRRFFEETRPSGAHVWKIGAGANMAFRRCVFERVGLFDERLGAGAAGCSEDSELWYRLLAAGGVCLYEPRAVVFHHHRSDWPGLKRQIKAYMKGHVAALVTQYDNFGDRGNIVRIGKQLPVYFAKTFVKALFEGPPGRLGILAAEVEGWLTGLQFLLRFGWRMRRTPMGTAAKAEKGISR
;
A
#
# COMPACT_ATOMS: atom_id res chain seq x y z
N MET A 1 -11.51 -22.27 7.15
CA MET A 1 -10.69 -21.93 8.34
C MET A 1 -11.61 -21.31 9.38
N THR A 2 -11.80 -21.97 10.52
CA THR A 2 -12.71 -21.63 11.62
C THR A 2 -12.06 -20.81 12.74
N THR A 3 -10.76 -20.53 12.63
CA THR A 3 -10.02 -19.79 13.65
C THR A 3 -10.39 -18.32 13.60
N GLU A 4 -11.03 -17.83 14.67
CA GLU A 4 -11.53 -16.45 14.74
C GLU A 4 -10.43 -15.42 15.08
N ARG A 5 -9.24 -15.89 15.44
CA ARG A 5 -8.11 -15.06 15.89
C ARG A 5 -6.77 -15.67 15.51
N PHE A 6 -5.83 -14.82 15.12
CA PHE A 6 -4.42 -15.15 14.95
C PHE A 6 -3.56 -14.17 15.76
N GLU A 7 -2.54 -14.66 16.42
CA GLU A 7 -1.51 -13.80 17.00
C GLU A 7 -0.61 -13.28 15.88
N VAL A 8 -0.31 -11.98 15.83
CA VAL A 8 0.72 -11.44 14.93
C VAL A 8 2.06 -11.55 15.64
N ARG A 9 2.94 -12.43 15.17
CA ARG A 9 4.25 -12.70 15.78
C ARG A 9 5.37 -12.18 14.91
N HIS A 10 6.38 -11.60 15.53
CA HIS A 10 7.61 -11.16 14.86
C HIS A 10 8.73 -12.11 15.26
N VAL A 11 9.32 -12.76 14.26
CA VAL A 11 10.38 -13.76 14.45
C VAL A 11 11.65 -13.24 13.79
N ASP A 12 12.65 -12.89 14.59
CA ASP A 12 13.98 -12.58 14.07
C ASP A 12 14.77 -13.88 13.89
N LEU A 13 15.02 -14.23 12.63
CA LEU A 13 15.75 -15.44 12.25
C LEU A 13 17.26 -15.31 12.49
N ALA A 14 17.76 -14.11 12.80
CA ALA A 14 19.13 -13.91 13.27
C ALA A 14 19.29 -14.23 14.78
N ALA A 15 18.19 -14.29 15.53
CA ALA A 15 18.20 -14.56 16.97
C ALA A 15 18.12 -16.07 17.28
N ALA A 16 18.74 -16.48 18.39
CA ALA A 16 18.83 -17.89 18.79
C ALA A 16 17.57 -18.45 19.50
N ASP A 17 16.68 -17.57 20.00
CA ASP A 17 15.47 -17.97 20.73
C ASP A 17 14.21 -17.60 19.94
N ILE A 18 13.41 -18.61 19.63
CA ILE A 18 12.28 -18.53 18.72
C ILE A 18 11.12 -19.16 19.49
N GLY A 19 10.46 -18.32 20.30
CA GLY A 19 9.63 -18.72 21.44
C GLY A 19 8.58 -19.82 21.22
N GLY A 20 8.22 -20.50 22.31
CA GLY A 20 7.41 -21.74 22.33
C GLY A 20 5.89 -21.60 22.34
N ALA A 21 5.33 -20.50 21.83
CA ALA A 21 3.89 -20.27 21.87
C ALA A 21 3.13 -21.14 20.83
N ARG A 22 2.05 -21.80 21.26
CA ARG A 22 1.29 -22.77 20.45
C ARG A 22 -0.01 -22.23 19.85
N ALA A 23 -0.41 -21.00 20.14
CA ALA A 23 -1.63 -20.44 19.55
C ALA A 23 -1.46 -20.17 18.04
N PRO A 24 -2.53 -20.27 17.22
CA PRO A 24 -2.49 -19.92 15.80
C PRO A 24 -1.91 -18.53 15.57
N ALA A 25 -0.95 -18.41 14.65
CA ALA A 25 -0.18 -17.18 14.48
C ALA A 25 0.10 -16.86 13.01
N LEU A 26 0.11 -15.57 12.70
CA LEU A 26 0.77 -15.02 11.52
C LEU A 26 2.19 -14.62 11.94
N SER A 27 3.15 -15.49 11.65
CA SER A 27 4.57 -15.24 11.89
C SER A 27 5.14 -14.41 10.76
N ILE A 28 5.62 -13.21 11.07
CA ILE A 28 6.39 -12.35 10.18
C ILE A 28 7.86 -12.61 10.48
N PHE A 29 8.59 -13.09 9.49
CA PHE A 29 10.01 -13.41 9.59
C PHE A 29 10.86 -12.21 9.23
N TRP A 30 11.87 -11.96 10.05
CA TRP A 30 12.83 -10.89 9.91
C TRP A 30 14.23 -11.46 9.86
N TRP A 31 15.13 -10.76 9.19
CA TRP A 31 16.56 -10.89 9.39
C TRP A 31 17.08 -9.53 9.81
N LYS A 32 17.30 -9.34 11.11
CA LYS A 32 17.50 -7.99 11.68
C LYS A 32 16.30 -7.10 11.33
N ASP A 33 16.51 -5.99 10.62
CA ASP A 33 15.45 -5.06 10.18
C ASP A 33 14.83 -5.39 8.82
N LEU A 34 15.32 -6.43 8.13
CA LEU A 34 14.82 -6.80 6.81
C LEU A 34 13.62 -7.75 6.95
N PRO A 35 12.41 -7.35 6.52
CA PRO A 35 11.28 -8.28 6.48
C PRO A 35 11.51 -9.30 5.36
N LEU A 36 11.53 -10.58 5.73
CA LEU A 36 11.87 -11.69 4.85
C LEU A 36 10.64 -12.37 4.27
N GLY A 37 9.58 -12.53 5.07
CA GLY A 37 8.38 -13.25 4.67
C GLY A 37 7.35 -13.27 5.78
N ALA A 38 6.19 -13.85 5.50
CA ALA A 38 5.22 -14.18 6.54
C ALA A 38 4.54 -15.52 6.27
N ARG A 39 4.17 -16.23 7.34
CA ARG A 39 3.45 -17.51 7.28
C ARG A 39 2.36 -17.56 8.35
N ALA A 40 1.15 -17.88 7.93
CA ALA A 40 0.08 -18.23 8.86
C ALA A 40 0.23 -19.72 9.22
N SER A 41 0.14 -20.03 10.52
CA SER A 41 0.25 -21.39 11.05
C SER A 41 -0.84 -21.66 12.08
N LEU A 42 -1.37 -22.87 12.03
CA LEU A 42 -2.28 -23.41 13.05
C LEU A 42 -1.51 -23.90 14.27
N GLU A 43 -2.23 -24.23 15.34
CA GLU A 43 -1.65 -24.66 16.62
C GLU A 43 -0.80 -25.92 16.50
N ASP A 44 -1.21 -26.88 15.66
CA ASP A 44 -0.51 -28.13 15.40
C ASP A 44 0.75 -27.97 14.53
N GLU A 45 0.90 -26.83 13.87
CA GLU A 45 2.10 -26.45 13.11
C GLU A 45 3.15 -25.70 13.97
N LEU A 46 2.87 -25.48 15.26
CA LEU A 46 3.68 -24.65 16.17
C LEU A 46 4.13 -25.40 17.45
N PRO A 47 5.30 -25.04 18.02
CA PRO A 47 6.28 -24.08 17.49
C PRO A 47 7.05 -24.66 16.31
N HIS A 48 7.60 -23.77 15.46
CA HIS A 48 8.44 -24.22 14.36
C HIS A 48 9.72 -24.88 14.90
N GLY A 49 10.07 -26.05 14.36
CA GLY A 49 11.34 -26.70 14.69
C GLY A 49 12.53 -25.94 14.12
N ALA A 50 13.72 -26.09 14.72
CA ALA A 50 14.94 -25.42 14.25
C ALA A 50 15.24 -25.69 12.76
N SER A 51 15.01 -26.92 12.27
CA SER A 51 15.18 -27.27 10.86
C SER A 51 14.18 -26.55 9.94
N GLN A 52 12.93 -26.40 10.37
CA GLN A 52 11.91 -25.66 9.61
C GLN A 52 12.25 -24.17 9.53
N LEU A 53 12.71 -23.58 10.64
CA LEU A 53 13.12 -22.18 10.69
C LEU A 53 14.33 -21.92 9.80
N ARG A 54 15.32 -22.84 9.77
CA ARG A 54 16.44 -22.77 8.83
C ARG A 54 16.00 -22.86 7.37
N GLN A 55 15.05 -23.75 7.07
CA GLN A 55 14.51 -23.87 5.71
C GLN A 55 13.79 -22.58 5.28
N LEU A 56 12.89 -22.05 6.11
CA LEU A 56 12.19 -20.79 5.85
C LEU A 56 13.17 -19.62 5.70
N ALA A 57 14.20 -19.55 6.56
CA ALA A 57 15.26 -18.56 6.45
C ALA A 57 15.97 -18.64 5.10
N ALA A 58 16.36 -19.84 4.66
CA ALA A 58 17.02 -20.05 3.38
C ALA A 58 16.11 -19.67 2.19
N GLU A 59 14.84 -20.08 2.20
CA GLU A 59 13.87 -19.77 1.15
C GLU A 59 13.64 -18.24 1.03
N HIS A 60 13.40 -17.56 2.15
CA HIS A 60 13.16 -16.13 2.15
C HIS A 60 14.43 -15.31 1.84
N ALA A 61 15.59 -15.73 2.33
CA ALA A 61 16.87 -15.10 2.00
C ALA A 61 17.17 -15.20 0.50
N ALA A 62 16.95 -16.37 -0.10
CA ALA A 62 17.13 -16.57 -1.54
C ALA A 62 16.26 -15.61 -2.36
N ALA A 63 14.99 -15.41 -1.97
CA ALA A 63 14.09 -14.47 -2.63
C ALA A 63 14.59 -13.01 -2.55
N GLN A 64 15.11 -12.59 -1.38
CA GLN A 64 15.70 -11.24 -1.21
C GLN A 64 16.94 -11.04 -2.07
N LEU A 65 17.86 -12.00 -2.05
CA LEU A 65 19.12 -11.93 -2.79
C LEU A 65 18.85 -11.87 -4.30
N GLN A 66 17.93 -12.70 -4.79
CA GLN A 66 17.47 -12.64 -6.18
C GLN A 66 16.94 -11.24 -6.52
N ALA A 67 16.04 -10.70 -5.69
CA ALA A 67 15.34 -9.47 -6.02
C ALA A 67 16.20 -8.21 -5.93
N ARG A 68 17.42 -8.31 -5.39
CA ARG A 68 18.35 -7.18 -5.20
C ARG A 68 19.66 -7.35 -5.97
N SER A 69 19.87 -8.48 -6.66
CA SER A 69 21.05 -8.72 -7.49
C SER A 69 20.97 -7.98 -8.83
N VAL A 70 21.87 -7.01 -9.05
CA VAL A 70 21.96 -6.26 -10.32
C VAL A 70 22.28 -7.18 -11.50
N GLY A 71 23.13 -8.20 -11.29
CA GLY A 71 23.45 -9.22 -12.29
C GLY A 71 22.24 -10.07 -12.71
N LEU A 72 21.20 -10.11 -11.87
CA LEU A 72 19.92 -10.77 -12.13
C LEU A 72 18.81 -9.79 -12.55
N GLY A 73 19.14 -8.53 -12.86
CA GLY A 73 18.17 -7.54 -13.34
C GLY A 73 17.30 -6.90 -12.25
N ALA A 74 17.80 -6.81 -11.02
CA ALA A 74 17.13 -6.12 -9.91
C ALA A 74 17.12 -4.57 -10.03
N PRO A 75 16.16 -3.87 -9.37
CA PRO A 75 14.98 -4.43 -8.70
C PRO A 75 14.06 -5.12 -9.71
N LEU A 76 13.41 -6.19 -9.28
CA LEU A 76 12.55 -6.96 -10.16
C LEU A 76 11.42 -6.08 -10.67
N ARG A 77 11.02 -6.33 -11.91
CA ARG A 77 9.86 -5.67 -12.47
C ARG A 77 8.59 -6.46 -12.15
N ALA A 78 7.51 -5.75 -11.86
CA ALA A 78 6.19 -6.34 -11.71
C ALA A 78 5.69 -6.95 -13.04
N THR A 79 5.13 -8.15 -12.97
CA THR A 79 4.36 -8.77 -14.05
C THR A 79 2.97 -8.13 -14.17
N TYR A 80 2.20 -8.49 -15.20
CA TYR A 80 0.76 -8.15 -15.32
C TYR A 80 -0.06 -8.54 -14.06
N GLU A 81 0.41 -9.55 -13.32
CA GLU A 81 -0.21 -9.99 -12.08
C GLU A 81 0.19 -9.16 -10.85
N GLY A 82 1.15 -8.23 -10.99
CA GLY A 82 1.72 -7.47 -9.87
C GLY A 82 2.68 -8.29 -9.02
N GLN A 83 3.20 -9.39 -9.58
CA GLN A 83 4.13 -10.29 -8.90
C GLN A 83 5.56 -10.06 -9.42
N PRO A 84 6.61 -10.38 -8.64
CA PRO A 84 7.97 -10.40 -9.15
C PRO A 84 8.06 -11.32 -10.37
N LYS A 85 8.62 -10.82 -11.47
CA LYS A 85 9.07 -11.70 -12.56
C LYS A 85 10.35 -12.40 -12.09
N PRO A 86 10.37 -13.73 -11.89
CA PRO A 86 11.58 -14.41 -11.45
C PRO A 86 12.70 -14.17 -12.46
N ALA A 87 13.86 -13.77 -11.96
CA ALA A 87 15.09 -13.70 -12.73
C ALA A 87 16.12 -14.55 -11.99
N LEU A 88 16.17 -15.83 -12.29
CA LEU A 88 17.24 -16.70 -11.82
C LEU A 88 17.82 -17.38 -13.05
N SER A 89 19.09 -17.10 -13.31
CA SER A 89 19.95 -18.11 -13.88
C SER A 89 20.48 -18.93 -12.70
N LEU A 90 20.26 -20.25 -12.71
CA LEU A 90 20.81 -21.18 -11.72
C LEU A 90 22.34 -21.07 -11.64
N GLU A 91 22.98 -20.75 -12.78
CA GLU A 91 24.41 -20.52 -12.93
C GLU A 91 24.90 -19.38 -12.02
N THR A 92 24.24 -18.21 -12.05
CA THR A 92 24.61 -17.05 -11.23
C THR A 92 24.42 -17.30 -9.73
N ALA A 93 23.44 -18.12 -9.34
CA ALA A 93 23.23 -18.49 -7.94
C ALA A 93 24.33 -19.44 -7.42
N LEU A 94 24.85 -20.32 -8.29
CA LEU A 94 25.95 -21.24 -7.96
C LEU A 94 27.31 -20.53 -7.90
N GLU A 95 27.49 -19.45 -8.67
CA GLU A 95 28.68 -18.60 -8.65
C GLU A 95 28.71 -17.59 -7.49
N SER A 96 27.60 -17.40 -6.79
CA SER A 96 27.49 -16.43 -5.70
C SER A 96 28.12 -16.96 -4.41
N GLU A 97 29.35 -16.53 -4.12
CA GLU A 97 29.99 -16.74 -2.81
C GLU A 97 29.43 -15.77 -1.75
N ASN A 98 29.47 -16.15 -0.47
CA ASN A 98 29.13 -15.27 0.67
C ASN A 98 27.67 -14.72 0.71
N LEU A 99 26.68 -15.57 0.43
CA LEU A 99 25.25 -15.21 0.46
C LEU A 99 24.79 -14.64 1.82
N VAL A 100 25.31 -15.16 2.93
CA VAL A 100 25.00 -14.66 4.28
C VAL A 100 25.55 -13.26 4.49
N GLU A 101 26.77 -12.97 4.06
CA GLU A 101 27.36 -11.63 4.15
C GLU A 101 26.58 -10.63 3.28
N THR A 102 26.11 -11.07 2.11
CA THR A 102 25.27 -10.25 1.22
C THR A 102 23.91 -9.96 1.88
N LEU A 103 23.28 -10.97 2.49
CA LEU A 103 22.02 -10.78 3.23
C LEU A 103 22.22 -9.85 4.42
N ASP A 104 23.34 -10.00 5.13
CA ASP A 104 23.71 -9.11 6.23
C ASP A 104 23.89 -7.67 5.77
N ALA A 105 24.56 -7.45 4.64
CA ALA A 105 24.72 -6.13 4.03
C ALA A 105 23.37 -5.52 3.64
N ILE A 106 22.45 -6.31 3.08
CA ILE A 106 21.08 -5.87 2.78
C ILE A 106 20.33 -5.55 4.07
N ALA A 107 20.48 -6.34 5.12
CA ALA A 107 19.75 -6.17 6.36
C ALA A 107 20.29 -5.09 7.28
N ILE A 108 21.40 -4.43 6.93
CA ILE A 108 21.88 -3.25 7.66
C ILE A 108 20.75 -2.21 7.70
N PRO A 109 20.33 -1.77 8.90
CA PRO A 109 19.36 -0.71 9.05
C PRO A 109 19.78 0.55 8.31
N SER A 110 18.85 1.17 7.58
CA SER A 110 19.13 2.45 6.95
C SER A 110 19.45 3.53 8.01
N SER A 111 20.60 4.20 7.83
CA SER A 111 20.99 5.40 8.56
C SER A 111 20.78 6.67 7.72
N ALA A 112 20.04 6.59 6.61
CA ALA A 112 19.77 7.73 5.76
C ALA A 112 19.01 8.82 6.54
N SER A 113 19.47 10.06 6.39
CA SER A 113 18.82 11.22 7.00
C SER A 113 17.46 11.45 6.34
N ALA A 114 16.39 11.47 7.13
CA ALA A 114 15.02 11.71 6.64
C ALA A 114 14.62 13.20 6.69
N ARG A 115 15.59 14.11 6.81
CA ARG A 115 15.34 15.56 6.92
C ARG A 115 14.67 16.18 5.69
N ASP A 116 14.77 15.54 4.53
CA ASP A 116 14.10 15.98 3.29
C ASP A 116 12.72 15.35 3.10
N VAL A 117 12.16 14.70 4.13
CA VAL A 117 10.86 14.03 4.11
C VAL A 117 9.84 14.82 4.92
N SER A 118 8.75 15.22 4.27
CA SER A 118 7.51 15.65 4.91
C SER A 118 6.57 14.46 5.07
N VAL A 119 6.19 14.10 6.30
CA VAL A 119 5.19 13.05 6.55
C VAL A 119 3.82 13.70 6.76
N ILE A 120 2.83 13.31 5.97
CA ILE A 120 1.45 13.79 6.09
C ILE A 120 0.58 12.68 6.67
N VAL A 121 -0.14 13.00 7.75
CA VAL A 121 -1.16 12.14 8.36
C VAL A 121 -2.50 12.84 8.26
N CYS A 122 -3.45 12.25 7.54
CA CYS A 122 -4.81 12.75 7.46
C CYS A 122 -5.68 12.02 8.47
N THR A 123 -6.47 12.74 9.25
CA THR A 123 -7.32 12.15 10.29
C THR A 123 -8.71 12.77 10.29
N ARG A 124 -9.70 11.99 10.74
CA ARG A 124 -11.06 12.46 10.93
C ARG A 124 -11.77 11.59 11.96
N ASP A 125 -12.18 12.19 13.08
CA ASP A 125 -13.03 11.56 14.09
C ASP A 125 -12.44 10.26 14.68
N ARG A 126 -11.10 10.20 14.82
CA ARG A 126 -10.33 8.97 15.16
C ARG A 126 -9.20 9.19 16.17
N GLY A 127 -9.44 10.02 17.18
CA GLY A 127 -8.44 10.40 18.17
C GLY A 127 -7.56 9.26 18.72
N PRO A 128 -8.13 8.16 19.26
CA PRO A 128 -7.33 7.07 19.83
C PRO A 128 -6.41 6.37 18.83
N ALA A 129 -6.81 6.25 17.56
CA ALA A 129 -5.97 5.66 16.51
C ALA A 129 -4.83 6.62 16.15
N LEU A 130 -5.18 7.90 15.94
CA LEU A 130 -4.23 8.97 15.66
C LEU A 130 -3.12 9.03 16.71
N SER A 131 -3.46 8.98 18.00
CA SER A 131 -2.46 9.03 19.08
C SER A 131 -1.39 7.95 18.96
N LYS A 132 -1.77 6.72 18.59
CA LYS A 132 -0.81 5.62 18.37
C LYS A 132 0.04 5.84 17.13
N CYS A 133 -0.58 6.31 16.05
CA CYS A 133 0.13 6.68 14.82
C CYS A 133 1.21 7.73 15.11
N LEU A 134 0.84 8.84 15.77
CA LEU A 134 1.78 9.91 16.11
C LEU A 134 2.90 9.44 17.05
N ALA A 135 2.60 8.58 18.02
CA ALA A 135 3.63 7.98 18.88
C ALA A 135 4.65 7.16 18.07
N SER A 136 4.22 6.38 17.07
CA SER A 136 5.11 5.62 16.19
C SER A 136 5.97 6.52 15.28
N LEU A 137 5.44 7.68 14.87
CA LEU A 137 6.18 8.67 14.09
C LEU A 137 7.19 9.44 14.94
N ALA A 138 6.89 9.70 16.21
CA ALA A 138 7.82 10.32 17.14
C ALA A 138 8.99 9.38 17.49
N ALA A 139 8.77 8.06 17.39
CA ALA A 139 9.78 7.03 17.65
C ALA A 139 10.65 6.65 16.43
N GLN A 140 10.60 7.42 15.34
CA GLN A 140 11.42 7.15 14.15
C GLN A 140 12.92 7.35 14.47
N ARG A 141 13.75 6.36 14.09
CA ARG A 141 15.21 6.44 14.30
C ARG A 141 15.88 7.57 13.51
N SER A 142 15.30 7.93 12.36
CA SER A 142 15.68 9.09 11.58
C SER A 142 14.47 10.01 11.51
N ALA A 143 14.41 11.03 12.36
CA ALA A 143 13.26 11.92 12.39
C ALA A 143 13.05 12.58 11.01
N PRO A 144 11.80 12.64 10.51
CA PRO A 144 11.51 13.33 9.26
C PRO A 144 11.80 14.84 9.41
N GLY A 145 11.87 15.55 8.28
CA GLY A 145 11.99 17.01 8.27
C GLY A 145 10.80 17.68 8.97
N GLU A 146 9.60 17.16 8.74
CA GLU A 146 8.38 17.54 9.43
C GLU A 146 7.35 16.41 9.45
N VAL A 147 6.41 16.51 10.39
CA VAL A 147 5.15 15.75 10.37
C VAL A 147 4.01 16.76 10.34
N VAL A 148 3.15 16.66 9.32
CA VAL A 148 1.95 17.48 9.14
C VAL A 148 0.72 16.63 9.42
N ILE A 149 -0.05 17.02 10.43
CA ILE A 149 -1.31 16.38 10.80
C ILE A 149 -2.43 17.23 10.21
N VAL A 150 -3.16 16.66 9.25
CA VAL A 150 -4.31 17.31 8.62
C VAL A 150 -5.59 16.74 9.21
N ASP A 151 -6.23 17.52 10.07
CA ASP A 151 -7.51 17.20 10.67
C ASP A 151 -8.64 17.58 9.72
N ASN A 152 -9.37 16.57 9.24
CA ASN A 152 -10.48 16.69 8.31
C ASN A 152 -11.86 16.52 8.97
N SER A 153 -11.91 16.66 10.30
CA SER A 153 -13.15 16.81 11.05
C SER A 153 -13.74 18.21 10.88
N GLU A 154 -15.05 18.31 11.10
CA GLU A 154 -15.77 19.59 11.00
C GLU A 154 -15.34 20.56 12.12
N ASP A 155 -15.08 20.04 13.32
CA ASP A 155 -14.86 20.79 14.56
C ASP A 155 -13.39 20.86 15.01
N GLY A 156 -12.48 20.17 14.33
CA GLY A 156 -11.07 20.17 14.68
C GLY A 156 -10.75 19.28 15.90
N ASN A 157 -11.48 18.17 16.06
CA ASN A 157 -11.41 17.31 17.23
C ASN A 157 -10.06 16.60 17.47
N ALA A 158 -9.14 16.60 16.50
CA ALA A 158 -7.80 16.04 16.70
C ALA A 158 -6.85 17.00 17.42
N ARG A 159 -7.22 18.28 17.59
CA ARG A 159 -6.34 19.34 18.13
C ARG A 159 -5.76 19.00 19.50
N ASP A 160 -6.57 18.48 20.41
CA ASP A 160 -6.12 18.18 21.77
C ASP A 160 -5.10 17.03 21.82
N ILE A 161 -5.23 16.08 20.90
CA ILE A 161 -4.27 14.97 20.76
C ILE A 161 -2.97 15.50 20.15
N CYS A 162 -3.07 16.37 19.15
CA CYS A 162 -1.90 16.96 18.50
C CYS A 162 -1.07 17.84 19.46
N ARG A 163 -1.68 18.46 20.48
CA ARG A 163 -0.95 19.20 21.53
C ARG A 163 0.05 18.35 22.31
N GLN A 164 -0.11 17.03 22.34
CA GLN A 164 0.82 16.10 22.98
C GLN A 164 2.10 15.87 22.14
N PHE A 165 2.09 16.33 20.89
CA PHE A 165 3.20 16.20 19.93
C PHE A 165 3.57 17.60 19.40
N PRO A 166 4.17 18.47 20.22
CA PRO A 166 4.39 19.89 19.88
C PRO A 166 5.32 20.11 18.68
N ASP A 167 6.17 19.12 18.36
CA ASP A 167 7.04 19.15 17.18
C ASP A 167 6.30 18.83 15.87
N PHE A 168 5.03 18.39 15.96
CA PHE A 168 4.21 18.08 14.80
C PHE A 168 3.29 19.25 14.45
N ARG A 169 3.17 19.54 13.16
CA ARG A 169 2.40 20.67 12.65
C ARG A 169 0.94 20.26 12.47
N TYR A 170 0.06 20.85 13.27
CA TYR A 170 -1.38 20.69 13.11
C TYR A 170 -1.96 21.65 12.06
N VAL A 171 -2.82 21.14 11.18
CA VAL A 171 -3.59 21.89 10.19
C VAL A 171 -5.02 21.40 10.19
N HIS A 172 -5.98 22.32 10.20
CA HIS A 172 -7.42 22.01 10.15
C HIS A 172 -7.97 22.28 8.75
N GLU A 173 -8.55 21.26 8.11
CA GLU A 173 -9.28 21.33 6.85
C GLU A 173 -10.73 20.91 7.10
N PRO A 174 -11.65 21.84 7.38
CA PRO A 174 -13.01 21.50 7.79
C PRO A 174 -13.86 20.87 6.68
N HIS A 175 -13.43 20.93 5.41
CA HIS A 175 -14.18 20.38 4.29
C HIS A 175 -13.86 18.90 4.07
N ALA A 176 -14.86 18.06 4.35
CA ALA A 176 -14.81 16.62 4.17
C ALA A 176 -14.19 16.16 2.83
N GLY A 177 -13.21 15.25 2.91
CA GLY A 177 -12.64 14.54 1.77
C GLY A 177 -11.17 14.20 1.98
N LEU A 178 -10.81 12.92 1.94
CA LEU A 178 -9.43 12.47 2.13
C LEU A 178 -8.47 13.10 1.11
N SER A 179 -8.86 13.19 -0.16
CA SER A 179 -8.07 13.89 -1.18
C SER A 179 -7.88 15.37 -0.85
N ARG A 180 -8.89 16.06 -0.28
CA ARG A 180 -8.76 17.46 0.16
C ARG A 180 -7.74 17.58 1.29
N ALA A 181 -7.83 16.70 2.28
CA ALA A 181 -6.89 16.66 3.39
C ALA A 181 -5.45 16.40 2.91
N ARG A 182 -5.25 15.43 2.01
CA ARG A 182 -3.94 15.15 1.41
C ARG A 182 -3.42 16.35 0.61
N ASN A 183 -4.28 16.99 -0.19
CA ASN A 183 -3.91 18.18 -0.96
C ASN A 183 -3.51 19.35 -0.05
N THR A 184 -4.24 19.57 1.05
CA THR A 184 -3.89 20.55 2.08
C THR A 184 -2.51 20.25 2.67
N GLY A 185 -2.25 18.98 3.02
CA GLY A 185 -0.94 18.53 3.49
C GLY A 185 0.19 18.79 2.48
N ILE A 186 -0.04 18.50 1.19
CA ILE A 186 0.94 18.75 0.13
C ILE A 186 1.25 20.25 0.02
N GLN A 187 0.24 21.10 0.09
CA GLN A 187 0.38 22.56 -0.05
C GLN A 187 1.15 23.20 1.11
N VAL A 188 0.99 22.69 2.33
CA VAL A 188 1.64 23.27 3.53
C VAL A 188 2.99 22.65 3.84
N SER A 189 3.28 21.46 3.32
CA SER A 189 4.56 20.77 3.48
C SER A 189 5.68 21.45 2.68
N GLN A 190 6.91 21.31 3.16
CA GLN A 190 8.07 22.12 2.78
C GLN A 190 9.18 21.33 2.09
N PHE A 191 9.25 20.01 2.27
CA PHE A 191 10.39 19.22 1.80
C PHE A 191 10.13 18.47 0.49
N ASP A 192 11.20 18.02 -0.16
CA ASP A 192 11.18 17.46 -1.52
C ASP A 192 10.55 16.07 -1.61
N ILE A 193 10.50 15.32 -0.51
CA ILE A 193 9.82 14.02 -0.45
C ILE A 193 8.57 14.19 0.41
N VAL A 194 7.42 13.83 -0.14
CA VAL A 194 6.13 13.87 0.54
C VAL A 194 5.63 12.45 0.78
N ALA A 195 5.67 12.01 2.03
CA ALA A 195 5.20 10.70 2.48
C ALA A 195 3.81 10.79 3.11
N PHE A 196 3.04 9.72 3.00
CA PHE A 196 1.70 9.59 3.58
C PHE A 196 1.59 8.28 4.36
N THR A 197 0.93 8.38 5.52
CA THR A 197 0.45 7.24 6.27
C THR A 197 -0.95 7.55 6.81
N ASP A 198 -1.75 6.51 7.03
CA ASP A 198 -3.10 6.65 7.59
C ASP A 198 -3.05 6.76 9.12
N ASP A 199 -4.11 7.32 9.73
CA ASP A 199 -4.21 7.52 11.18
C ASP A 199 -4.44 6.23 11.99
N ASP A 200 -4.74 5.12 11.31
CA ASP A 200 -4.90 3.78 11.88
C ASP A 200 -3.68 2.88 11.58
N VAL A 201 -2.50 3.49 11.44
CA VAL A 201 -1.22 2.82 11.15
C VAL A 201 -0.18 3.10 12.23
N GLU A 202 0.62 2.08 12.58
CA GLU A 202 1.86 2.22 13.34
C GLU A 202 3.07 2.06 12.40
N ALA A 203 3.93 3.07 12.28
CA ALA A 203 5.11 3.02 11.42
C ALA A 203 6.27 2.27 12.08
N HIS A 204 6.96 1.39 11.33
CA HIS A 204 8.18 0.75 11.82
C HIS A 204 9.25 1.81 12.16
N PRO A 205 10.09 1.66 13.20
CA PRO A 205 11.09 2.68 13.58
C PRO A 205 12.09 3.07 12.49
N GLY A 206 12.26 2.23 11.46
CA GLY A 206 13.09 2.50 10.29
C GLY A 206 12.36 3.12 9.09
N TRP A 207 11.04 3.33 9.14
CA TRP A 207 10.19 3.64 7.98
C TRP A 207 10.67 4.89 7.20
N THR A 208 10.87 6.00 7.91
CA THR A 208 11.35 7.27 7.33
C THR A 208 12.76 7.17 6.75
N ALA A 209 13.68 6.48 7.43
CA ALA A 209 15.05 6.25 6.94
C ALA A 209 15.07 5.38 5.67
N GLU A 210 14.15 4.42 5.56
CA GLU A 210 14.02 3.56 4.37
C GLU A 210 13.43 4.32 3.17
N ILE A 211 12.47 5.22 3.39
CA ILE A 211 11.95 6.14 2.35
C ILE A 211 13.10 7.03 1.82
N ALA A 212 13.83 7.68 2.73
CA ALA A 212 14.94 8.55 2.35
C ALA A 212 16.02 7.80 1.57
N ARG A 213 16.41 6.61 2.06
CA ARG A 213 17.37 5.73 1.37
C ARG A 213 16.89 5.36 -0.03
N ALA A 214 15.63 4.97 -0.18
CA ALA A 214 15.09 4.54 -1.46
C ALA A 214 15.15 5.65 -2.51
N PHE A 215 14.76 6.88 -2.16
CA PHE A 215 14.84 8.03 -3.07
C PHE A 215 16.29 8.46 -3.36
N ALA A 216 17.20 8.37 -2.39
CA ALA A 216 18.61 8.71 -2.57
C ALA A 216 19.35 7.72 -3.49
N GLN A 217 19.04 6.42 -3.40
CA GLN A 217 19.70 5.39 -4.20
C GLN A 217 19.15 5.25 -5.63
N ARG A 218 18.01 5.88 -5.94
CA ARG A 218 17.28 5.68 -7.19
C ARG A 218 16.69 7.00 -7.71
N ASN A 219 17.53 7.79 -8.37
CA ASN A 219 17.11 9.09 -8.94
C ASN A 219 15.97 8.98 -9.97
N VAL A 220 15.81 7.82 -10.61
CA VAL A 220 14.72 7.55 -11.58
C VAL A 220 13.36 7.28 -10.94
N VAL A 221 13.28 7.07 -9.63
CA VAL A 221 12.04 6.75 -8.92
C VAL A 221 11.32 8.05 -8.56
N ASP A 222 10.06 8.16 -9.01
CA ASP A 222 9.20 9.31 -8.75
C ASP A 222 8.29 9.09 -7.55
N ALA A 223 7.84 7.85 -7.35
CA ALA A 223 6.94 7.46 -6.28
C ALA A 223 7.37 6.14 -5.64
N PHE A 224 6.85 5.94 -4.45
CA PHE A 224 7.25 4.88 -3.55
C PHE A 224 6.03 4.31 -2.85
N THR A 225 6.01 3.00 -2.65
CA THR A 225 5.09 2.30 -1.76
C THR A 225 5.84 1.27 -0.92
N GLY A 226 5.35 0.97 0.28
CA GLY A 226 6.00 0.02 1.17
C GLY A 226 5.12 -1.17 1.58
N LEU A 227 5.70 -2.04 2.41
CA LEU A 227 4.99 -3.20 2.96
C LEU A 227 4.00 -2.77 4.04
N VAL A 228 2.77 -3.27 3.95
CA VAL A 228 1.71 -3.03 4.93
C VAL A 228 1.32 -4.36 5.55
N LEU A 229 1.60 -4.51 6.84
CA LEU A 229 1.31 -5.72 7.62
C LEU A 229 0.14 -5.47 8.57
N PRO A 230 -0.61 -6.50 8.98
CA PRO A 230 -1.62 -6.35 10.02
C PRO A 230 -0.94 -6.02 11.35
N ALA A 231 -1.40 -4.97 12.05
CA ALA A 231 -0.95 -4.71 13.41
C ALA A 231 -1.46 -5.79 14.38
N ARG A 232 -2.69 -6.27 14.15
CA ARG A 232 -3.39 -7.25 14.99
C ARG A 232 -4.41 -8.04 14.17
N LEU A 233 -4.67 -9.28 14.59
CA LEU A 233 -5.68 -10.19 14.02
C LEU A 233 -6.54 -10.82 15.12
N ASP A 234 -7.08 -9.97 15.98
CA ASP A 234 -7.84 -10.38 17.18
C ASP A 234 -9.28 -10.83 16.88
N THR A 235 -9.79 -10.58 15.68
CA THR A 235 -11.18 -10.81 15.31
C THR A 235 -11.34 -11.47 13.94
N ALA A 236 -12.45 -12.18 13.74
CA ALA A 236 -12.75 -12.87 12.49
C ALA A 236 -12.83 -11.91 11.28
N ALA A 237 -13.29 -10.67 11.48
CA ALA A 237 -13.32 -9.65 10.43
C ALA A 237 -11.90 -9.28 9.96
N GLN A 238 -10.96 -9.09 10.89
CA GLN A 238 -9.56 -8.79 10.58
C GLN A 238 -8.89 -9.98 9.87
N CYS A 239 -9.09 -11.20 10.37
CA CYS A 239 -8.61 -12.42 9.73
C CYS A 239 -9.19 -12.60 8.32
N SER A 240 -10.48 -12.28 8.12
CA SER A 240 -11.11 -12.37 6.80
C SER A 240 -10.50 -11.37 5.82
N PHE A 241 -10.28 -10.13 6.24
CA PHE A 241 -9.58 -9.13 5.42
C PHE A 241 -8.17 -9.61 5.04
N GLN A 242 -7.38 -10.07 6.03
CA GLN A 242 -6.00 -10.50 5.79
C GLN A 242 -5.91 -11.75 4.90
N PHE A 243 -6.63 -12.82 5.23
CA PHE A 243 -6.42 -14.13 4.59
C PHE A 243 -7.39 -14.42 3.45
N THR A 244 -8.62 -13.92 3.51
CA THR A 244 -9.62 -14.19 2.45
C THR A 244 -9.58 -13.15 1.35
N MET A 245 -9.28 -11.88 1.70
CA MET A 245 -9.21 -10.78 0.73
C MET A 245 -7.77 -10.46 0.28
N GLY A 246 -6.77 -11.08 0.91
CA GLY A 246 -5.35 -10.88 0.59
C GLY A 246 -4.71 -9.67 1.27
N GLY A 247 -5.38 -9.06 2.25
CA GLY A 247 -4.89 -7.89 2.98
C GLY A 247 -4.53 -6.73 2.04
N PHE A 248 -3.37 -6.13 2.26
CA PHE A 248 -2.79 -5.09 1.39
C PHE A 248 -1.73 -5.63 0.41
N GLY A 249 -1.74 -6.95 0.16
CA GLY A 249 -0.68 -7.65 -0.58
C GLY A 249 0.41 -8.22 0.34
N SER A 250 1.27 -9.09 -0.19
CA SER A 250 2.17 -9.92 0.62
C SER A 250 3.54 -10.20 -0.02
N THR A 251 4.00 -9.36 -0.94
CA THR A 251 5.37 -9.53 -1.48
C THR A 251 6.38 -8.92 -0.53
N PHE A 252 7.45 -9.66 -0.23
CA PHE A 252 8.53 -9.20 0.64
C PHE A 252 9.76 -8.77 -0.14
N VAL A 253 9.66 -8.69 -1.47
CA VAL A 253 10.75 -8.30 -2.37
C VAL A 253 10.45 -6.98 -3.10
N PRO A 254 11.48 -6.16 -3.42
CA PRO A 254 11.28 -4.89 -4.11
C PRO A 254 10.77 -5.10 -5.55
N LEU A 255 9.83 -4.25 -5.98
CA LEU A 255 9.23 -4.29 -7.32
C LEU A 255 9.20 -2.91 -7.97
N THR A 256 9.50 -2.83 -9.26
CA THR A 256 9.29 -1.61 -10.05
C THR A 256 8.03 -1.71 -10.90
N PHE A 257 7.22 -0.65 -10.85
CA PHE A 257 6.07 -0.42 -11.71
C PHE A 257 6.37 0.78 -12.62
N ASP A 258 6.32 0.54 -13.93
CA ASP A 258 6.73 1.50 -14.97
C ASP A 258 5.66 1.61 -16.08
N ARG A 259 5.98 2.40 -17.11
CA ARG A 259 5.13 2.57 -18.29
C ARG A 259 4.77 1.25 -18.97
N ARG A 260 5.63 0.24 -18.96
CA ARG A 260 5.34 -1.01 -19.65
C ARG A 260 4.42 -1.90 -18.82
N PHE A 261 4.50 -1.90 -17.48
CA PHE A 261 3.44 -2.49 -16.64
C PHE A 261 2.08 -1.83 -16.93
N PHE A 262 2.08 -0.50 -17.04
CA PHE A 262 0.88 0.25 -17.40
C PHE A 262 0.31 -0.19 -18.75
N GLU A 263 1.09 -0.18 -19.83
CA GLU A 263 0.62 -0.57 -21.16
C GLU A 263 0.18 -2.05 -21.25
N GLU A 264 0.86 -2.96 -20.55
CA GLU A 264 0.48 -4.39 -20.50
C GLU A 264 -0.87 -4.61 -19.81
N THR A 265 -1.21 -3.78 -18.81
CA THR A 265 -2.45 -3.90 -18.04
C THR A 265 -3.56 -2.93 -18.48
N ARG A 266 -3.22 -1.90 -19.26
CA ARG A 266 -4.15 -0.85 -19.73
C ARG A 266 -5.38 -1.40 -20.46
N PRO A 267 -5.28 -2.43 -21.34
CA PRO A 267 -6.45 -3.00 -22.01
C PRO A 267 -7.50 -3.60 -21.05
N SER A 268 -7.10 -3.95 -19.83
CA SER A 268 -7.98 -4.48 -18.78
C SER A 268 -8.25 -3.51 -17.63
N GLY A 269 -7.88 -2.24 -17.80
CA GLY A 269 -8.01 -1.17 -16.82
C GLY A 269 -6.80 -1.10 -15.91
N ALA A 270 -5.72 -0.45 -16.38
CA ALA A 270 -4.36 -0.46 -15.84
C ALA A 270 -4.31 -0.77 -14.33
N HIS A 271 -3.74 -1.93 -13.96
CA HIS A 271 -3.88 -2.58 -12.65
C HIS A 271 -3.12 -1.87 -11.50
N VAL A 272 -3.21 -0.55 -11.42
CA VAL A 272 -2.47 0.35 -10.52
C VAL A 272 -2.75 0.12 -9.04
N TRP A 273 -3.88 -0.51 -8.71
CA TRP A 273 -4.19 -0.95 -7.33
C TRP A 273 -3.27 -2.06 -6.83
N LYS A 274 -2.39 -2.61 -7.68
CA LYS A 274 -1.36 -3.59 -7.30
C LYS A 274 -0.04 -2.95 -6.87
N ILE A 275 0.10 -1.63 -7.05
CA ILE A 275 1.34 -0.91 -6.75
C ILE A 275 1.57 -0.85 -5.24
N GLY A 276 0.51 -0.54 -4.48
CA GLY A 276 0.55 -0.49 -3.03
C GLY A 276 -0.74 0.09 -2.45
N ALA A 277 -0.64 0.71 -1.29
CA ALA A 277 -1.77 1.30 -0.57
C ALA A 277 -1.44 2.71 -0.07
N GLY A 278 -2.43 3.61 -0.05
CA GLY A 278 -2.27 4.97 0.45
C GLY A 278 -1.80 5.09 1.91
N ALA A 279 -1.94 4.00 2.67
CA ALA A 279 -1.42 3.87 4.03
C ALA A 279 0.13 3.84 4.12
N ASN A 280 0.83 3.58 3.01
CA ASN A 280 2.29 3.53 2.97
C ASN A 280 2.80 3.94 1.59
N MET A 281 2.83 5.24 1.33
CA MET A 281 3.27 5.79 0.06
C MET A 281 4.09 7.06 0.23
N ALA A 282 4.97 7.35 -0.72
CA ALA A 282 5.70 8.61 -0.78
C ALA A 282 5.96 9.03 -2.24
N PHE A 283 6.12 10.33 -2.46
CA PHE A 283 6.31 10.92 -3.79
C PHE A 283 7.38 11.99 -3.73
N ARG A 284 8.12 12.17 -4.82
CA ARG A 284 8.85 13.44 -5.02
C ARG A 284 7.82 14.56 -5.18
N ARG A 285 8.07 15.71 -4.57
CA ARG A 285 7.21 16.90 -4.67
C ARG A 285 6.94 17.29 -6.12
N CYS A 286 7.95 17.21 -6.99
CA CYS A 286 7.84 17.51 -8.42
C CYS A 286 6.80 16.64 -9.17
N VAL A 287 6.42 15.47 -8.62
CA VAL A 287 5.33 14.67 -9.18
C VAL A 287 4.02 15.44 -9.19
N PHE A 288 3.72 16.18 -8.12
CA PHE A 288 2.47 16.93 -8.01
C PHE A 288 2.40 18.10 -9.00
N GLU A 289 3.53 18.69 -9.37
CA GLU A 289 3.63 19.69 -10.42
C GLU A 289 3.43 19.05 -11.81
N ARG A 290 3.97 17.85 -12.01
CA ARG A 290 3.91 17.14 -13.29
C ARG A 290 2.53 16.57 -13.59
N VAL A 291 1.96 15.83 -12.66
CA VAL A 291 0.70 15.09 -12.89
C VAL A 291 -0.52 15.68 -12.19
N GLY A 292 -0.32 16.65 -11.30
CA GLY A 292 -1.38 17.28 -10.49
C GLY A 292 -1.57 16.60 -9.13
N LEU A 293 -2.32 17.27 -8.25
CA LEU A 293 -2.68 16.81 -6.90
C LEU A 293 -3.66 15.62 -6.91
N PHE A 294 -4.09 15.13 -5.74
CA PHE A 294 -5.14 14.10 -5.66
C PHE A 294 -6.47 14.65 -6.20
N ASP A 295 -7.21 13.82 -6.94
CA ASP A 295 -8.53 14.19 -7.44
C ASP A 295 -9.54 14.22 -6.28
N GLU A 296 -10.03 15.42 -5.95
CA GLU A 296 -10.96 15.64 -4.82
C GLU A 296 -12.34 15.01 -5.01
N ARG A 297 -12.63 14.46 -6.19
CA ARG A 297 -13.82 13.65 -6.42
C ARG A 297 -13.71 12.27 -5.79
N LEU A 298 -12.48 11.77 -5.63
CA LEU A 298 -12.14 10.48 -5.05
C LEU A 298 -11.74 10.66 -3.58
N GLY A 299 -11.53 9.56 -2.86
CA GLY A 299 -11.20 9.60 -1.44
C GLY A 299 -12.41 9.44 -0.50
N ALA A 300 -12.13 8.90 0.68
CA ALA A 300 -13.12 8.79 1.76
C ALA A 300 -13.73 10.16 2.04
N GLY A 301 -15.06 10.21 2.24
CA GLY A 301 -15.81 11.48 2.31
C GLY A 301 -16.29 12.02 0.95
N ALA A 302 -15.86 11.44 -0.17
CA ALA A 302 -16.33 11.77 -1.52
C ALA A 302 -16.89 10.54 -2.27
N ALA A 303 -16.31 10.16 -3.43
CA ALA A 303 -16.80 9.01 -4.20
C ALA A 303 -16.51 7.66 -3.54
N GLY A 304 -15.52 7.54 -2.65
CA GLY A 304 -15.08 6.26 -2.06
C GLY A 304 -13.55 6.18 -2.04
N CYS A 305 -12.97 4.99 -2.08
CA CYS A 305 -11.51 4.81 -2.12
C CYS A 305 -10.88 5.11 -3.51
N SER A 306 -9.60 4.76 -3.68
CA SER A 306 -8.87 4.70 -4.97
C SER A 306 -8.36 6.02 -5.53
N GLU A 307 -8.29 7.08 -4.73
CA GLU A 307 -7.58 8.32 -5.04
C GLU A 307 -6.06 8.13 -5.20
N ASP A 308 -5.49 7.18 -4.45
CA ASP A 308 -4.09 6.75 -4.55
C ASP A 308 -3.80 6.04 -5.88
N SER A 309 -4.67 5.08 -6.23
CA SER A 309 -4.67 4.33 -7.47
C SER A 309 -4.83 5.25 -8.68
N GLU A 310 -5.69 6.26 -8.60
CA GLU A 310 -5.84 7.25 -9.66
C GLU A 310 -4.58 8.11 -9.84
N LEU A 311 -3.92 8.52 -8.76
CA LEU A 311 -2.66 9.26 -8.84
C LEU A 311 -1.54 8.40 -9.44
N TRP A 312 -1.39 7.13 -9.04
CA TRP A 312 -0.42 6.22 -9.67
C TRP A 312 -0.73 5.96 -11.14
N TYR A 313 -2.01 5.88 -11.51
CA TYR A 313 -2.41 5.80 -12.91
C TYR A 313 -1.89 7.01 -13.69
N ARG A 314 -2.12 8.24 -13.20
CA ARG A 314 -1.61 9.45 -13.87
C ARG A 314 -0.09 9.47 -13.94
N LEU A 315 0.58 9.04 -12.86
CA LEU A 315 2.03 8.93 -12.80
C LEU A 315 2.57 8.01 -13.90
N LEU A 316 2.09 6.77 -13.99
CA LEU A 316 2.59 5.80 -14.97
C LEU A 316 2.19 6.20 -16.41
N ALA A 317 1.00 6.77 -16.60
CA ALA A 317 0.55 7.29 -17.89
C ALA A 317 1.41 8.45 -18.39
N ALA A 318 2.03 9.21 -17.48
CA ALA A 318 3.00 10.27 -17.76
C ALA A 318 4.46 9.77 -17.75
N GLY A 319 4.69 8.46 -17.88
CA GLY A 319 6.02 7.86 -17.97
C GLY A 319 6.77 7.77 -16.64
N GLY A 320 6.13 8.08 -15.52
CA GLY A 320 6.75 7.99 -14.20
C GLY A 320 6.96 6.56 -13.72
N VAL A 321 7.77 6.42 -12.68
CA VAL A 321 8.16 5.12 -12.10
C VAL A 321 7.82 5.08 -10.62
N CYS A 322 7.16 3.99 -10.20
CA CYS A 322 6.88 3.71 -8.80
C CYS A 322 7.68 2.49 -8.31
N LEU A 323 8.39 2.63 -7.20
CA LEU A 323 9.08 1.55 -6.52
C LEU A 323 8.24 1.04 -5.34
N TYR A 324 7.97 -0.26 -5.31
CA TYR A 324 7.59 -0.96 -4.10
C TYR A 324 8.85 -1.41 -3.37
N GLU A 325 9.06 -0.97 -2.13
CA GLU A 325 10.21 -1.33 -1.30
C GLU A 325 9.71 -1.87 0.04
N PRO A 326 9.77 -3.19 0.23
CA PRO A 326 9.20 -3.86 1.39
C PRO A 326 9.92 -3.53 2.70
N ARG A 327 11.11 -2.91 2.67
CA ARG A 327 11.82 -2.45 3.88
C ARG A 327 11.12 -1.28 4.59
N ALA A 328 10.36 -0.45 3.87
CA ALA A 328 9.53 0.55 4.53
C ALA A 328 8.25 -0.11 5.01
N VAL A 329 8.26 -0.55 6.26
CA VAL A 329 7.15 -1.31 6.86
C VAL A 329 6.24 -0.39 7.65
N VAL A 330 4.94 -0.63 7.53
CA VAL A 330 3.94 -0.11 8.46
C VAL A 330 2.97 -1.21 8.90
N PHE A 331 2.35 -1.03 10.06
CA PHE A 331 1.39 -1.95 10.65
C PHE A 331 0.01 -1.32 10.69
N HIS A 332 -0.93 -1.84 9.92
CA HIS A 332 -2.28 -1.30 9.77
C HIS A 332 -3.27 -1.97 10.73
N HIS A 333 -4.09 -1.17 11.42
CA HIS A 333 -5.21 -1.64 12.25
C HIS A 333 -6.45 -1.88 11.41
N HIS A 334 -6.66 -3.14 10.99
CA HIS A 334 -7.85 -3.53 10.24
C HIS A 334 -9.14 -3.31 11.05
N ARG A 335 -10.26 -3.13 10.35
CA ARG A 335 -11.59 -3.02 10.97
C ARG A 335 -11.88 -4.28 11.78
N SER A 336 -12.21 -4.10 13.05
CA SER A 336 -12.41 -5.18 14.02
C SER A 336 -13.77 -5.86 13.93
N ASP A 337 -14.74 -5.26 13.24
CA ASP A 337 -16.10 -5.76 13.15
C ASP A 337 -16.60 -5.92 11.71
N TRP A 338 -17.54 -6.85 11.53
CA TRP A 338 -18.12 -7.18 10.24
C TRP A 338 -18.84 -5.99 9.56
N PRO A 339 -19.67 -5.19 10.27
CA PRO A 339 -20.26 -4.00 9.68
C PRO A 339 -19.22 -3.00 9.13
N GLY A 340 -18.14 -2.75 9.87
CA GLY A 340 -17.04 -1.87 9.53
C GLY A 340 -16.28 -2.37 8.31
N LEU A 341 -15.94 -3.67 8.29
CA LEU A 341 -15.33 -4.31 7.13
C LEU A 341 -16.23 -4.20 5.90
N LYS A 342 -17.53 -4.55 5.99
CA LYS A 342 -18.47 -4.45 4.86
C LYS A 342 -18.60 -3.03 4.33
N ARG A 343 -18.67 -2.01 5.21
CA ARG A 343 -18.67 -0.60 4.81
C ARG A 343 -17.38 -0.24 4.05
N GLN A 344 -16.23 -0.70 4.54
CA GLN A 344 -14.95 -0.49 3.88
C GLN A 344 -14.92 -1.14 2.48
N ILE A 345 -15.33 -2.40 2.35
CA ILE A 345 -15.33 -3.11 1.06
C ILE A 345 -16.30 -2.50 0.06
N LYS A 346 -17.49 -2.09 0.51
CA LYS A 346 -18.43 -1.31 -0.32
C LYS A 346 -17.79 -0.01 -0.82
N ALA A 347 -17.11 0.72 0.06
CA ALA A 347 -16.42 1.96 -0.29
C ALA A 347 -15.24 1.74 -1.24
N TYR A 348 -14.51 0.62 -1.09
CA TYR A 348 -13.43 0.22 -2.00
C TYR A 348 -13.97 -0.01 -3.41
N MET A 349 -15.04 -0.81 -3.57
CA MET A 349 -15.57 -1.09 -4.90
C MET A 349 -16.25 0.12 -5.54
N LYS A 350 -16.98 0.93 -4.75
CA LYS A 350 -17.56 2.19 -5.22
C LYS A 350 -16.47 3.16 -5.72
N GLY A 351 -15.40 3.31 -4.92
CA GLY A 351 -14.25 4.13 -5.26
C GLY A 351 -13.49 3.64 -6.48
N HIS A 352 -13.29 2.32 -6.58
CA HIS A 352 -12.66 1.69 -7.74
C HIS A 352 -13.40 1.99 -9.05
N VAL A 353 -14.73 1.86 -9.07
CA VAL A 353 -15.54 2.23 -10.25
C VAL A 353 -15.43 3.73 -10.55
N ALA A 354 -15.49 4.60 -9.53
CA ALA A 354 -15.33 6.03 -9.71
C ALA A 354 -13.96 6.42 -10.29
N ALA A 355 -12.89 5.76 -9.83
CA ALA A 355 -11.54 5.95 -10.34
C ALA A 355 -11.43 5.49 -11.80
N LEU A 356 -11.99 4.32 -12.16
CA LEU A 356 -12.00 3.83 -13.54
C LEU A 356 -12.75 4.80 -14.49
N VAL A 357 -13.88 5.37 -14.05
CA VAL A 357 -14.60 6.40 -14.81
C VAL A 357 -13.75 7.66 -14.96
N THR A 358 -13.13 8.12 -13.87
CA THR A 358 -12.23 9.29 -13.87
C THR A 358 -11.07 9.12 -14.85
N GLN A 359 -10.40 7.97 -14.81
CA GLN A 359 -9.30 7.63 -15.69
C GLN A 359 -9.77 7.57 -17.16
N TYR A 360 -10.93 6.97 -17.43
CA TYR A 360 -11.53 6.98 -18.77
C TYR A 360 -11.83 8.40 -19.26
N ASP A 361 -12.43 9.25 -18.42
CA ASP A 361 -12.79 10.61 -18.81
C ASP A 361 -11.56 11.51 -19.06
N ASN A 362 -10.46 11.24 -18.37
CA ASN A 362 -9.20 11.98 -18.48
C ASN A 362 -8.29 11.48 -19.62
N PHE A 363 -8.31 10.17 -19.94
CA PHE A 363 -7.35 9.54 -20.86
C PHE A 363 -7.97 8.76 -22.03
N GLY A 364 -9.27 8.46 -22.00
CA GLY A 364 -9.96 7.72 -23.07
C GLY A 364 -9.72 6.20 -23.05
N ASP A 365 -9.14 5.66 -21.97
CA ASP A 365 -8.77 4.26 -21.87
C ASP A 365 -9.97 3.32 -21.75
N ARG A 366 -10.37 2.73 -22.88
CA ARG A 366 -11.53 1.83 -22.98
C ARG A 366 -11.42 0.59 -22.09
N GLY A 367 -10.21 0.18 -21.71
CA GLY A 367 -10.00 -0.93 -20.78
C GLY A 367 -10.71 -0.73 -19.44
N ASN A 368 -10.82 0.51 -18.97
CA ASN A 368 -11.56 0.85 -17.75
C ASN A 368 -13.06 0.55 -17.87
N ILE A 369 -13.66 0.83 -19.03
CA ILE A 369 -15.08 0.51 -19.28
C ILE A 369 -15.28 -1.00 -19.41
N VAL A 370 -14.35 -1.72 -20.06
CA VAL A 370 -14.37 -3.19 -20.13
C VAL A 370 -14.27 -3.80 -18.74
N ARG A 371 -13.42 -3.24 -17.87
CA ARG A 371 -13.29 -3.66 -16.47
C ARG A 371 -14.61 -3.51 -15.73
N ILE A 372 -15.24 -2.33 -15.81
CA ILE A 372 -16.52 -2.02 -15.16
C ILE A 372 -17.65 -2.94 -15.66
N GLY A 373 -17.83 -3.03 -16.97
CA GLY A 373 -19.02 -3.64 -17.58
C GLY A 373 -18.92 -5.14 -17.85
N LYS A 374 -17.70 -5.71 -17.92
CA LYS A 374 -17.51 -7.13 -18.26
C LYS A 374 -16.72 -7.89 -17.19
N GLN A 375 -15.55 -7.40 -16.83
CA GLN A 375 -14.65 -8.19 -15.98
C GLN A 375 -15.10 -8.25 -14.52
N LEU A 376 -15.59 -7.16 -13.95
CA LEU A 376 -16.13 -7.14 -12.58
C LEU A 376 -17.37 -8.06 -12.45
N PRO A 377 -18.38 -8.00 -13.34
CA PRO A 377 -19.49 -8.96 -13.33
C PRO A 377 -19.04 -10.43 -13.41
N VAL A 378 -18.09 -10.75 -14.30
CA VAL A 378 -17.53 -12.11 -14.40
C VAL A 378 -16.81 -12.52 -13.12
N TYR A 379 -16.04 -11.61 -12.50
CA TYR A 379 -15.40 -11.83 -11.21
C TYR A 379 -16.44 -12.13 -10.12
N PHE A 380 -17.51 -11.35 -10.03
CA PHE A 380 -18.56 -11.57 -9.03
C PHE A 380 -19.26 -12.92 -9.24
N ALA A 381 -19.59 -13.28 -10.47
CA ALA A 381 -20.22 -14.56 -10.78
C ALA A 381 -19.31 -15.75 -10.40
N LYS A 382 -18.03 -15.71 -10.78
CA LYS A 382 -17.05 -16.74 -10.41
C LYS A 382 -16.87 -16.85 -8.90
N THR A 383 -16.78 -15.72 -8.22
CA THR A 383 -16.62 -15.65 -6.77
C THR A 383 -17.86 -16.15 -6.05
N PHE A 384 -19.05 -15.84 -6.55
CA PHE A 384 -20.32 -16.32 -6.01
C PHE A 384 -20.40 -17.85 -6.08
N VAL A 385 -20.14 -18.43 -7.26
CA VAL A 385 -20.11 -19.88 -7.46
C VAL A 385 -19.10 -20.52 -6.52
N LYS A 386 -17.85 -20.02 -6.48
CA LYS A 386 -16.83 -20.53 -5.56
C LYS A 386 -17.26 -20.42 -4.10
N ALA A 387 -17.89 -19.31 -3.71
CA ALA A 387 -18.33 -19.10 -2.34
C ALA A 387 -19.47 -20.03 -1.91
N LEU A 388 -20.32 -20.49 -2.84
CA LEU A 388 -21.38 -21.47 -2.55
C LEU A 388 -20.83 -22.87 -2.24
N PHE A 389 -19.75 -23.29 -2.89
CA PHE A 389 -19.20 -24.65 -2.74
C PHE A 389 -18.00 -24.72 -1.79
N GLU A 390 -17.17 -23.68 -1.74
CA GLU A 390 -15.86 -23.68 -1.05
C GLU A 390 -15.63 -22.43 -0.19
N GLY A 391 -16.63 -21.56 -0.06
CA GLY A 391 -16.47 -20.25 0.58
C GLY A 391 -16.35 -20.34 2.10
N PRO A 392 -15.41 -19.62 2.72
CA PRO A 392 -15.41 -19.48 4.17
C PRO A 392 -16.69 -18.72 4.63
N PRO A 393 -17.15 -18.96 5.88
CA PRO A 393 -18.26 -18.22 6.46
C PRO A 393 -18.09 -16.71 6.30
N GLY A 394 -19.16 -16.01 5.91
CA GLY A 394 -19.14 -14.56 5.69
C GLY A 394 -18.69 -14.10 4.30
N ARG A 395 -18.08 -14.95 3.46
CA ARG A 395 -17.61 -14.57 2.11
C ARG A 395 -18.72 -14.02 1.21
N LEU A 396 -19.92 -14.61 1.27
CA LEU A 396 -21.09 -14.13 0.53
C LEU A 396 -21.53 -12.74 1.00
N GLY A 397 -21.44 -12.46 2.30
CA GLY A 397 -21.76 -11.14 2.85
C GLY A 397 -20.75 -10.07 2.42
N ILE A 398 -19.46 -10.42 2.30
CA ILE A 398 -18.44 -9.54 1.72
C ILE A 398 -18.73 -9.31 0.22
N LEU A 399 -19.02 -10.38 -0.53
CA LEU A 399 -19.31 -10.29 -1.95
C LEU A 399 -20.53 -9.41 -2.22
N ALA A 400 -21.57 -9.52 -1.39
CA ALA A 400 -22.73 -8.63 -1.47
C ALA A 400 -22.33 -7.15 -1.30
N ALA A 401 -21.43 -6.84 -0.37
CA ALA A 401 -20.90 -5.48 -0.19
C ALA A 401 -20.05 -5.02 -1.40
N GLU A 402 -19.26 -5.92 -2.01
CA GLU A 402 -18.54 -5.65 -3.26
C GLU A 402 -19.52 -5.29 -4.39
N VAL A 403 -20.54 -6.12 -4.62
CA VAL A 403 -21.55 -5.91 -5.67
C VAL A 403 -22.34 -4.62 -5.42
N GLU A 404 -22.74 -4.36 -4.17
CA GLU A 404 -23.44 -3.13 -3.80
C GLU A 404 -22.56 -1.89 -4.07
N GLY A 405 -21.26 -1.97 -3.75
CA GLY A 405 -20.29 -0.93 -4.05
C GLY A 405 -20.14 -0.69 -5.55
N TRP A 406 -20.07 -1.77 -6.35
CA TRP A 406 -20.01 -1.70 -7.81
C TRP A 406 -21.27 -1.03 -8.40
N LEU A 407 -22.47 -1.50 -8.02
CA LEU A 407 -23.74 -0.91 -8.45
C LEU A 407 -23.84 0.57 -8.07
N THR A 408 -23.46 0.91 -6.84
CA THR A 408 -23.41 2.31 -6.38
C THR A 408 -22.40 3.12 -7.20
N GLY A 409 -21.29 2.51 -7.62
CA GLY A 409 -20.28 3.14 -8.47
C GLY A 409 -20.78 3.43 -9.90
N LEU A 410 -21.66 2.60 -10.47
CA LEU A 410 -22.18 2.79 -11.83
C LEU A 410 -22.88 4.15 -12.02
N GLN A 411 -23.41 4.75 -10.94
CA GLN A 411 -24.00 6.09 -11.00
C GLN A 411 -23.02 7.15 -11.54
N PHE A 412 -21.71 6.98 -11.35
CA PHE A 412 -20.71 7.94 -11.81
C PHE A 412 -20.59 8.00 -13.33
N LEU A 413 -21.01 6.95 -14.05
CA LEU A 413 -21.13 7.00 -15.52
C LEU A 413 -22.18 8.02 -15.99
N LEU A 414 -23.20 8.29 -15.17
CA LEU A 414 -24.34 9.14 -15.51
C LEU A 414 -24.24 10.56 -14.95
N ARG A 415 -23.30 10.84 -14.04
CA ARG A 415 -23.14 12.15 -13.39
C ARG A 415 -22.32 13.13 -14.25
N PHE A 416 -22.92 13.69 -15.30
CA PHE A 416 -22.23 14.60 -16.24
C PHE A 416 -21.43 15.74 -15.57
N GLY A 417 -22.04 16.48 -14.63
CA GLY A 417 -21.35 17.59 -13.94
C GLY A 417 -20.16 17.14 -13.08
N TRP A 418 -20.17 15.90 -12.57
CA TRP A 418 -19.05 15.31 -11.85
C TRP A 418 -17.94 14.85 -12.81
N ARG A 419 -18.33 14.29 -13.96
CA ARG A 419 -17.41 13.81 -15.02
C ARG A 419 -16.66 14.94 -15.74
N MET A 420 -17.31 16.09 -15.90
CA MET A 420 -16.71 17.27 -16.57
C MET A 420 -15.60 17.95 -15.75
N ARG A 421 -15.51 17.68 -14.44
CA ARG A 421 -14.44 18.20 -13.58
C ARG A 421 -13.17 17.39 -13.84
N ARG A 422 -12.24 17.94 -14.63
CA ARG A 422 -10.96 17.28 -14.93
C ARG A 422 -9.88 17.76 -13.97
N THR A 423 -9.05 16.83 -13.51
CA THR A 423 -7.82 17.17 -12.77
C THR A 423 -6.81 17.75 -13.75
N PRO A 424 -6.37 19.00 -13.58
CA PRO A 424 -5.39 19.60 -14.47
C PRO A 424 -4.04 18.89 -14.30
N MET A 425 -3.51 18.33 -15.39
CA MET A 425 -2.11 17.90 -15.44
C MET A 425 -1.19 19.09 -15.78
N GLY A 426 0.04 19.05 -15.29
CA GLY A 426 1.07 20.04 -15.58
C GLY A 426 1.36 20.16 -17.09
N THR A 427 1.90 21.32 -17.50
CA THR A 427 2.23 21.64 -18.90
C THR A 427 3.21 20.64 -19.52
N ALA A 428 4.16 20.11 -18.73
CA ALA A 428 5.12 19.09 -19.18
C ALA A 428 4.46 17.77 -19.63
N ALA A 429 3.41 17.32 -18.95
CA ALA A 429 2.68 16.10 -19.30
C ALA A 429 1.80 16.25 -20.56
N LYS A 430 1.55 17.48 -21.02
CA LYS A 430 0.84 17.74 -22.29
C LYS A 430 1.75 17.62 -23.52
N ALA A 431 3.06 17.84 -23.38
CA ALA A 431 4.02 17.78 -24.49
C ALA A 431 4.30 16.35 -24.97
N GLU A 432 4.28 15.36 -24.06
CA GLU A 432 4.42 13.94 -24.42
C GLU A 432 3.18 13.35 -25.11
N LYS A 433 2.03 14.05 -25.09
CA LYS A 433 0.79 13.66 -25.79
C LYS A 433 0.78 14.02 -27.28
N GLY A 434 1.91 14.45 -27.85
CA GLY A 434 2.07 14.74 -29.28
C GLY A 434 1.96 13.51 -30.16
N ILE A 435 0.76 12.93 -30.28
CA ILE A 435 0.40 12.04 -31.38
C ILE A 435 -0.14 12.93 -32.51
N SER A 436 0.52 12.82 -33.66
CA SER A 436 0.09 13.22 -35.00
C SER A 436 -1.41 13.53 -35.11
N ARG A 437 -1.71 14.69 -35.67
CA ARG A 437 -3.03 14.99 -36.27
C ARG A 437 -3.46 13.90 -37.23
#